data_AF-K0B8X0-F1
#
_entry.id   AF-K0B8X0-F1
#
_cell.length_a   1.000
_cell.length_b   1.000
_cell.length_c   1.000
_cell.angle_alpha   90.00
_cell.angle_beta   90.00
_cell.angle_gamma   90.00
#
_symmetry.space_group_name_H-M   'P 1'
#
loop_
_entity.id
_entity.type
_entity.pdbx_description
1 polymer ?
#
loop_
_entity_poly.entity_id
_entity_poly.type
_entity_poly.pdbx_seq_one_letter_code
_entity_poly.pdbx_strand_id
1 'polypeptide(L)' 'MNEQEQLMDNLLNVDLEIIDVVRELHQTNWDSMSLKHQVGDLLKIRDEMVQKLMSQKGDDHSCDCGHEHTHE' A
#
# COMPACT_ATOMS: atom_id res chain seq x y z
N MET A 1 -14.63 2.54 13.44
CA MET A 1 -13.55 2.47 12.44
C MET A 1 -12.26 2.51 13.21
N ASN A 2 -11.54 1.39 13.28
CA ASN A 2 -10.27 1.29 14.00
C ASN A 2 -9.15 1.97 13.19
N GLU A 3 -8.04 2.34 13.84
CA GLU A 3 -6.89 2.96 13.18
C GLU A 3 -6.31 2.07 12.07
N GLN A 4 -6.30 0.74 12.27
CA GLN A 4 -5.92 -0.22 11.24
C GLN A 4 -6.85 -0.21 10.02
N GLU A 5 -8.18 -0.12 10.23
CA GLU A 5 -9.15 -0.05 9.13
C GLU A 5 -8.96 1.24 8.33
N GLN A 6 -8.73 2.36 9.00
CA GLN A 6 -8.45 3.64 8.34
C GLN A 6 -7.15 3.60 7.53
N LEU A 7 -6.11 2.94 8.05
CA LEU A 7 -4.85 2.74 7.32
C LEU A 7 -5.03 1.85 6.09
N MET A 8 -5.84 0.79 6.18
CA MET A 8 -6.18 -0.06 5.03
C MET A 8 -6.98 0.71 3.97
N ASP A 9 -7.95 1.51 4.38
CA ASP A 9 -8.74 2.35 3.47
C ASP A 9 -7.85 3.39 2.76
N ASN A 10 -6.97 4.05 3.51
CA ASN A 10 -6.02 5.01 2.95
C ASN A 10 -5.02 4.35 1.99
N LEU A 11 -4.55 3.14 2.32
CA LEU A 11 -3.67 2.36 1.45
C LEU A 11 -4.37 2.01 0.13
N LEU A 12 -5.63 1.55 0.20
CA LEU A 12 -6.43 1.27 -0.99
C LEU A 12 -6.62 2.53 -1.85
N ASN A 13 -6.88 3.67 -1.23
CA ASN A 13 -7.03 4.94 -1.97
C ASN A 13 -5.76 5.31 -2.73
N VAL A 14 -4.58 5.17 -2.10
CA VAL A 14 -3.31 5.43 -2.79
C VAL A 14 -3.03 4.41 -3.89
N ASP A 15 -3.33 3.13 -3.67
CA ASP A 15 -3.19 2.11 -4.71
C ASP A 15 -4.08 2.42 -5.93
N LEU A 16 -5.32 2.89 -5.71
CA LEU A 16 -6.22 3.32 -6.79
C LEU A 16 -5.69 4.57 -7.52
N GLU A 17 -5.15 5.54 -6.80
CA GLU A 17 -4.54 6.74 -7.39
C GLU A 17 -3.31 6.37 -8.25
N ILE A 18 -2.45 5.47 -7.77
CA ILE A 18 -1.30 4.95 -8.55
C ILE A 18 -1.80 4.34 -9.85
N ILE A 19 -2.84 3.51 -9.80
CA ILE A 19 -3.41 2.86 -10.98
C ILE A 19 -3.89 3.90 -12.00
N ASP A 20 -4.54 4.97 -11.56
CA ASP A 20 -5.04 6.02 -12.45
C ASP A 20 -3.90 6.83 -13.09
N VAL A 21 -2.88 7.20 -12.33
CA VAL A 21 -1.69 7.90 -12.86
C VAL A 21 -0.91 6.99 -13.83
N VAL A 22 -0.79 5.70 -13.54
CA VAL A 22 -0.15 4.72 -14.45
C VAL A 22 -0.97 4.54 -15.73
N ARG A 23 -2.31 4.51 -15.64
CA ARG A 23 -3.19 4.47 -16.83
C ARG A 23 -3.02 5.71 -17.70
N GLU A 24 -2.95 6.89 -17.10
CA GLU A 24 -2.68 8.14 -17.82
C GLU A 24 -1.29 8.12 -18.45
N LEU A 25 -0.28 7.68 -17.72
CA LEU A 25 1.09 7.55 -18.23
C LEU A 25 1.14 6.60 -19.43
N HIS A 26 0.42 5.48 -19.37
CA HIS A 26 0.27 4.55 -20.48
C HIS A 26 -0.42 5.20 -21.70
N GLN A 27 -1.48 5.99 -21.50
CA GLN A 27 -2.14 6.74 -22.58
C GLN A 27 -1.21 7.77 -23.24
N THR A 28 -0.27 8.33 -22.48
CA THR A 28 0.78 9.23 -22.97
C THR A 28 2.03 8.49 -23.46
N ASN A 29 1.93 7.18 -23.75
CA ASN A 29 3.04 6.36 -24.23
C ASN A 29 4.29 6.39 -23.33
N TRP A 30 4.10 6.57 -22.03
CA TRP A 30 5.18 6.68 -21.04
C TRP A 30 6.12 7.87 -21.25
N ASP A 31 5.72 8.92 -21.97
CA ASP A 31 6.61 10.05 -22.27
C ASP A 31 6.58 11.17 -21.21
N SER A 32 5.53 11.22 -20.38
CA SER A 32 5.42 12.25 -19.36
C SER A 32 6.33 11.99 -18.15
N MET A 33 7.41 12.76 -18.05
CA MET A 33 8.27 12.78 -16.86
C MET A 33 7.53 13.21 -15.60
N SER A 34 6.53 14.09 -15.72
CA SER A 34 5.72 14.52 -14.57
C SER A 34 4.95 13.34 -13.98
N LEU A 35 4.26 12.57 -14.83
CA LEU A 35 3.49 11.41 -14.39
C LEU A 35 4.42 10.31 -13.83
N LYS A 36 5.61 10.12 -14.40
CA LYS A 36 6.63 9.21 -13.83
C LYS A 36 7.05 9.61 -12.41
N HIS A 37 7.32 10.89 -12.17
CA HIS A 37 7.64 11.37 -10.83
C HIS A 37 6.47 11.18 -9.86
N GLN A 38 5.25 11.49 -10.31
CA GLN A 38 4.05 11.30 -9.50
C GLN A 38 3.83 9.84 -9.09
N VAL A 39 4.03 8.88 -9.99
CA VAL A 39 4.00 7.45 -9.65
C VAL A 39 5.05 7.12 -8.58
N GLY A 40 6.28 7.64 -8.71
CA GLY A 40 7.34 7.43 -7.73
C GLY A 40 7.00 7.99 -6.34
N ASP A 41 6.43 9.20 -6.30
CA ASP A 41 6.01 9.84 -5.05
C ASP A 41 4.88 9.06 -4.37
N LEU A 42 3.89 8.61 -5.15
CA LEU A 42 2.78 7.79 -4.63
C LEU A 42 3.25 6.42 -4.13
N LEU A 43 4.19 5.76 -4.83
CA LEU A 43 4.79 4.51 -4.37
C LEU A 43 5.52 4.68 -3.04
N LYS A 44 6.23 5.80 -2.86
CA LYS A 44 6.88 6.11 -1.58
C LYS A 44 5.86 6.27 -0.44
N ILE A 45 4.78 7.00 -0.70
CA ILE A 45 3.68 7.18 0.26
C ILE A 45 3.06 5.82 0.63
N ARG A 46 2.82 4.96 -0.36
CA ARG A 46 2.33 3.60 -0.17
C ARG A 46 3.26 2.79 0.73
N ASP A 47 4.57 2.82 0.47
CA ASP A 47 5.56 2.09 1.27
C ASP A 47 5.58 2.55 2.73
N GLU A 48 5.50 3.86 2.99
CA GLU A 48 5.39 4.42 4.34
C GLU A 48 4.11 3.95 5.06
N MET A 49 2.99 3.82 4.35
CA MET A 49 1.74 3.30 4.91
C MET A 49 1.81 1.80 5.21
N VAL A 50 2.41 1.00 4.31
CA VAL A 50 2.64 -0.43 4.56
C VAL A 50 3.55 -0.63 5.78
N GLN A 51 4.61 0.16 5.92
CA GLN A 51 5.47 0.09 7.10
C GLN A 51 4.70 0.35 8.39
N LYS A 52 3.86 1.40 8.42
CA LYS A 52 3.00 1.70 9.59
C LYS A 52 2.04 0.56 9.89
N LEU A 53 1.39 0.01 8.86
CA LEU A 53 0.48 -1.13 8.99
C LEU A 53 1.20 -2.37 9.55
N MET A 54 2.41 -2.65 9.06
CA MET A 54 3.22 -3.78 9.53
C MET A 54 3.71 -3.58 10.97
N SER A 55 4.10 -2.36 11.35
CA SER A 55 4.44 -2.03 12.74
C SER A 55 3.25 -2.20 13.69
N GLN A 56 2.04 -1.84 13.26
CA GLN A 56 0.82 -2.05 14.05
C GLN A 56 0.39 -3.52 14.12
N LYS A 57 0.75 -4.32 13.11
CA LYS A 57 0.48 -5.77 13.09
C LYS A 57 1.49 -6.57 13.94
N GLY A 58 2.68 -6.00 14.20
CA GLY A 58 3.75 -6.65 14.97
C GLY A 58 3.50 -6.78 16.48
N ASP A 59 2.58 -6.01 17.05
CA ASP A 59 2.16 -6.15 18.46
C ASP A 59 1.09 -7.24 18.65
N ASP A 60 0.57 -7.81 17.57
CA ASP A 60 -0.41 -8.89 17.63
C ASP A 60 0.25 -10.21 17.21
N HIS A 61 1.00 -10.81 18.14
CA HIS A 61 1.46 -12.20 18.07
C HIS A 61 0.31 -13.23 18.16
N SER A 62 -0.93 -12.83 17.88
CA SER A 62 -2.04 -13.74 17.67
C SER A 62 -2.63 -13.56 16.26
N CYS A 63 -1.94 -14.11 15.26
CA CYS A 63 -2.69 -14.64 14.11
C CYS A 63 -3.56 -15.76 14.70
N ASP A 64 -4.80 -15.43 15.09
CA ASP A 64 -5.88 -16.39 15.35
C ASP A 64 -6.35 -16.99 14.01
N CYS A 65 -5.37 -17.42 13.23
CA CYS A 65 -5.48 -18.13 11.99
C CYS A 65 -5.35 -19.56 12.46
N GLY A 66 -6.44 -20.17 12.97
CA GLY A 66 -6.51 -21.47 13.65
C GLY A 66 -5.82 -22.65 12.93
N HIS A 67 -4.51 -22.57 12.83
CA HIS A 67 -3.58 -23.49 12.22
C HIS A 67 -2.36 -23.46 13.12
N GLU A 68 -2.15 -24.59 13.81
CA GLU A 68 -0.93 -24.87 14.53
C GLU A 68 0.24 -24.79 13.56
N HIS A 69 1.00 -23.70 13.64
CA HIS A 69 2.32 -23.64 13.03
C HIS A 69 3.27 -24.38 13.97
N THR A 70 3.32 -25.71 13.82
CA THR A 70 4.37 -26.54 14.41
C THR A 70 5.70 -26.08 13.82
N HIS A 71 6.50 -25.42 14.63
CA HIS A 71 7.86 -25.04 14.28
C HIS A 71 8.76 -26.24 14.57
N GLU A 72 9.17 -26.98 13.53
CA GLU A 72 10.37 -27.84 13.57
C GLU A 72 11.61 -27.01 13.18
#